data_AF-A0A3N4L4K6-F1
#
_entry.id   AF-A0A3N4L4K6-F1
#
_cell.length_a   1.000
_cell.length_b   1.000
_cell.length_c   1.000
_cell.angle_alpha   90.00
_cell.angle_beta   90.00
_cell.angle_gamma   90.00
#
_symmetry.space_group_name_H-M   'P 1'
#
loop_
_entity.id
_entity.type
_entity.pdbx_description
1 polymer ?
#
loop_
_entity_poly.entity_id
_entity_poly.type
_entity_poly.pdbx_seq_one_letter_code
_entity_poly.pdbx_strand_id
1 'polypeptide(L)'
;QTNRVLVLNTANEKKAGGEWDGGILTLEEGFARRSNLVQALNCTDPRTPAVQTYYPLPQTGAVYSPSVVVFREGFKGGYTIWGDDEWKVVSVVSAPPVRRPKTDETGMKYSFDEEKNLQRDKMKSILRVAALNGHTNLVLGGFGSCGPEGSGSGVYRNPVRDVCLLWKELLESEEFVGWFANIVFALAGDSGGSWATEDKDCAKEFNAFFG
;
A
#
# COMPACT_ATOMS: atom_id res chain seq x y z
N GLN A 1 2.72 -22.20 3.53
CA GLN A 1 2.98 -21.18 2.51
C GLN A 1 1.79 -21.15 1.56
N THR A 2 1.32 -19.96 1.19
CA THR A 2 0.25 -19.76 0.21
C THR A 2 0.82 -19.23 -1.09
N ASN A 3 0.32 -19.72 -2.22
CA ASN A 3 0.71 -19.25 -3.55
C ASN A 3 -0.01 -17.94 -3.95
N ARG A 4 -1.01 -17.49 -3.18
CA ARG A 4 -1.74 -16.26 -3.48
C ARG A 4 -0.85 -15.04 -3.22
N VAL A 5 -0.85 -14.11 -4.17
CA VAL A 5 -0.14 -12.83 -4.05
C VAL A 5 -0.77 -11.99 -2.94
N LEU A 6 0.07 -11.40 -2.10
CA LEU A 6 -0.33 -10.36 -1.15
C LEU A 6 -0.11 -8.98 -1.77
N VAL A 7 -1.14 -8.17 -1.81
CA VAL A 7 -1.09 -6.79 -2.32
C VAL A 7 -1.13 -5.82 -1.14
N LEU A 8 -0.23 -4.83 -1.13
CA LEU A 8 -0.27 -3.72 -0.19
C LEU A 8 -1.33 -2.69 -0.63
N ASN A 9 -2.32 -2.45 0.22
CA ASN A 9 -3.19 -1.27 0.12
C ASN A 9 -2.62 -0.15 1.00
N THR A 10 -2.30 0.98 0.39
CA THR A 10 -1.88 2.21 1.10
C THR A 10 -3.12 2.86 1.70
N ALA A 11 -3.57 2.34 2.84
CA ALA A 11 -4.89 2.59 3.37
C ALA A 11 -5.01 3.97 4.03
N ASN A 12 -6.19 4.56 3.95
CA ASN A 12 -6.60 5.66 4.79
C ASN A 12 -6.66 5.21 6.25
N GLU A 13 -6.20 6.05 7.18
CA GLU A 13 -6.17 5.71 8.60
C GLU A 13 -7.57 5.76 9.26
N LYS A 14 -8.51 6.52 8.69
CA LYS A 14 -9.81 6.84 9.31
C LYS A 14 -10.99 6.12 8.68
N LYS A 15 -10.98 5.91 7.36
CA LYS A 15 -12.13 5.39 6.61
C LYS A 15 -11.71 4.22 5.71
N ALA A 16 -12.46 3.11 5.78
CA ALA A 16 -12.26 1.96 4.90
C ALA A 16 -12.45 2.36 3.42
N GLY A 17 -11.40 2.17 2.61
CA GLY A 17 -11.42 2.56 1.20
C GLY A 17 -11.31 4.07 0.96
N GLY A 18 -10.98 4.86 1.98
CA GLY A 18 -10.88 6.32 1.86
C GLY A 18 -12.16 6.96 1.34
N GLU A 19 -12.04 7.86 0.36
CA GLU A 19 -13.17 8.54 -0.29
C GLU A 19 -13.49 7.92 -1.66
N TRP A 20 -13.57 6.58 -1.71
CA TRP A 20 -13.78 5.84 -2.96
C TRP A 20 -15.10 6.19 -3.66
N ASP A 21 -16.09 6.62 -2.89
CA ASP A 21 -17.42 7.09 -3.29
C ASP A 21 -17.44 8.56 -3.76
N GLY A 22 -16.43 9.35 -3.40
CA GLY A 22 -16.33 10.79 -3.68
C GLY A 22 -15.66 11.15 -5.01
N GLY A 23 -15.39 10.17 -5.87
CA GLY A 23 -14.70 10.40 -7.16
C GLY A 23 -13.19 10.67 -7.05
N ILE A 24 -12.60 10.52 -5.85
CA ILE A 24 -11.16 10.67 -5.66
C ILE A 24 -10.41 9.55 -6.38
N LEU A 25 -9.43 9.92 -7.20
CA LEU A 25 -8.61 9.01 -7.99
C LEU A 25 -7.24 8.81 -7.33
N THR A 26 -7.21 8.15 -6.18
CA THR A 26 -5.97 7.72 -5.51
C THR A 26 -5.87 6.18 -5.49
N LEU A 27 -4.75 5.64 -5.01
CA LEU A 27 -4.45 4.21 -5.08
C LEU A 27 -5.49 3.34 -4.36
N GLU A 28 -5.81 3.65 -3.09
CA GLU A 28 -6.81 2.91 -2.32
C GLU A 28 -8.20 3.00 -2.95
N GLU A 29 -8.62 4.21 -3.32
CA GLU A 29 -9.94 4.49 -3.90
C GLU A 29 -10.12 3.81 -5.26
N GLY A 30 -9.05 3.80 -6.07
CA GLY A 30 -9.01 3.06 -7.33
C GLY A 30 -9.13 1.55 -7.09
N PHE A 31 -8.44 1.01 -6.09
CA PHE A 31 -8.53 -0.40 -5.75
C PHE A 31 -9.92 -0.76 -5.19
N ALA A 32 -10.48 0.08 -4.31
CA ALA A 32 -11.82 -0.04 -3.76
C ALA A 32 -12.89 -0.06 -4.86
N ARG A 33 -12.79 0.80 -5.88
CA ARG A 33 -13.76 0.81 -6.99
C ARG A 33 -13.68 -0.40 -7.91
N ARG A 34 -12.57 -1.15 -7.88
CA ARG A 34 -12.31 -2.31 -8.76
C ARG A 34 -12.56 -3.66 -8.10
N SER A 35 -12.83 -3.67 -6.81
CA SER A 35 -12.85 -4.87 -6.00
C SER A 35 -13.91 -4.82 -4.91
N ASN A 36 -13.99 -5.87 -4.10
CA ASN A 36 -14.79 -5.91 -2.88
C ASN A 36 -13.99 -5.47 -1.63
N LEU A 37 -12.89 -4.72 -1.80
CA LEU A 37 -11.98 -4.34 -0.70
C LEU A 37 -12.70 -3.63 0.44
N VAL A 38 -13.64 -2.72 0.14
CA VAL A 38 -14.35 -1.95 1.18
C VAL A 38 -15.21 -2.87 2.05
N GLN A 39 -15.86 -3.87 1.43
CA GLN A 39 -16.61 -4.89 2.15
C GLN A 39 -15.67 -5.74 3.02
N ALA A 40 -14.50 -6.11 2.49
CA ALA A 40 -13.51 -6.87 3.24
C ALA A 40 -12.96 -6.09 4.45
N LEU A 41 -12.68 -4.80 4.29
CA LEU A 41 -12.18 -3.91 5.36
C LEU A 41 -13.19 -3.69 6.48
N ASN A 42 -14.48 -3.72 6.17
CA ASN A 42 -15.57 -3.59 7.14
C ASN A 42 -16.01 -4.93 7.75
N CYS A 43 -15.52 -6.06 7.22
CA CYS A 43 -15.86 -7.38 7.73
C CYS A 43 -14.95 -7.72 8.91
N THR A 44 -15.52 -7.72 10.13
CA THR A 44 -14.79 -8.13 11.33
C THR A 44 -14.88 -9.63 11.57
N ASP A 45 -13.91 -10.16 12.30
CA ASP A 45 -13.86 -11.57 12.64
C ASP A 45 -15.06 -11.95 13.54
N PRO A 46 -15.95 -12.86 13.10
CA PRO A 46 -17.12 -13.26 13.88
C PRO A 46 -16.76 -13.97 15.19
N ARG A 47 -15.52 -14.45 15.34
CA ARG A 47 -15.00 -15.02 16.58
C ARG A 47 -14.66 -13.96 17.62
N THR A 48 -14.53 -12.70 17.22
CA THR A 48 -14.28 -11.55 18.10
C THR A 48 -15.45 -10.56 18.03
N PRO A 49 -16.64 -10.91 18.53
CA PRO A 49 -17.85 -10.09 18.37
C PRO A 49 -17.77 -8.72 19.05
N ALA A 50 -16.82 -8.53 19.98
CA ALA A 50 -16.55 -7.23 20.59
C ALA A 50 -15.92 -6.23 19.60
N VAL A 51 -15.28 -6.71 18.54
CA VAL A 51 -14.68 -5.86 17.49
C VAL A 51 -15.73 -5.60 16.42
N GLN A 52 -16.34 -4.42 16.48
CA GLN A 52 -17.35 -3.99 15.50
C GLN A 52 -16.75 -3.30 14.28
N THR A 53 -15.53 -2.80 14.39
CA THR A 53 -14.79 -2.16 13.31
C THR A 53 -13.29 -2.26 13.56
N TYR A 54 -12.49 -2.30 12.49
CA TYR A 54 -11.03 -2.15 12.58
C TYR A 54 -10.56 -0.69 12.46
N TYR A 55 -11.49 0.24 12.16
CA TYR A 55 -11.19 1.66 11.95
C TYR A 55 -11.60 2.52 13.16
N PRO A 56 -10.84 3.59 13.48
CA PRO A 56 -9.59 4.00 12.83
C PRO A 56 -8.44 3.01 13.08
N LEU A 57 -7.56 2.87 12.08
CA LEU A 57 -6.45 1.92 12.15
C LEU A 57 -5.44 2.37 13.23
N PRO A 58 -4.94 1.45 14.07
CA PRO A 58 -3.87 1.75 15.01
C PRO A 58 -2.60 2.24 14.30
N GLN A 59 -1.75 2.98 15.00
CA GLN A 59 -0.58 3.64 14.41
C GLN A 59 0.37 2.68 13.67
N THR A 60 0.61 1.49 14.21
CA THR A 60 1.39 0.40 13.58
C THR A 60 0.51 -0.79 13.21
N GLY A 61 -0.81 -0.61 13.19
CA GLY A 61 -1.79 -1.63 12.87
C GLY A 61 -1.95 -1.82 11.36
N ALA A 62 -2.39 -3.02 10.98
CA ALA A 62 -2.74 -3.36 9.62
C ALA A 62 -3.94 -4.32 9.62
N VAL A 63 -4.79 -4.24 8.58
CA VAL A 63 -5.90 -5.18 8.37
C VAL A 63 -5.50 -6.16 7.28
N TYR A 64 -5.58 -7.46 7.59
CA TYR A 64 -5.37 -8.53 6.63
C TYR A 64 -6.71 -9.01 6.08
N SER A 65 -6.88 -8.93 4.76
CA SER A 65 -8.04 -9.40 4.02
C SER A 65 -7.63 -10.57 3.13
N PRO A 66 -7.94 -11.83 3.49
CA PRO A 66 -7.39 -13.01 2.81
C PRO A 66 -7.90 -13.20 1.37
N SER A 67 -9.11 -12.73 1.06
CA SER A 67 -9.81 -13.02 -0.20
C SER A 67 -10.54 -11.79 -0.75
N VAL A 68 -9.77 -10.86 -1.31
CA VAL A 68 -10.30 -9.71 -2.06
C VAL A 68 -10.44 -10.10 -3.53
N VAL A 69 -11.61 -9.88 -4.10
CA VAL A 69 -11.94 -10.18 -5.49
C VAL A 69 -11.85 -8.89 -6.30
N VAL A 70 -11.03 -8.90 -7.34
CA VAL A 70 -10.88 -7.83 -8.33
C VAL A 70 -11.63 -8.25 -9.59
N PHE A 71 -12.57 -7.42 -10.01
CA PHE A 71 -13.53 -7.76 -11.06
C PHE A 71 -13.79 -6.62 -12.06
N ARG A 72 -12.99 -5.54 -11.99
CA ARG A 72 -13.10 -4.43 -12.95
C ARG A 72 -11.76 -3.99 -13.48
N GLU A 73 -11.81 -3.40 -14.67
CA GLU A 73 -10.73 -2.68 -15.30
C GLU A 73 -10.23 -1.47 -14.49
N GLY A 74 -9.03 -1.02 -14.86
CA GLY A 74 -8.43 0.20 -14.31
C GLY A 74 -9.14 1.48 -14.75
N PHE A 75 -8.61 2.62 -14.30
CA PHE A 75 -9.11 3.95 -14.67
C PHE A 75 -9.19 4.15 -16.20
N LYS A 76 -8.15 3.76 -16.94
CA LYS A 76 -8.13 3.86 -18.42
C LYS A 76 -9.21 3.00 -19.10
N GLY A 77 -9.55 1.86 -18.51
CA GLY A 77 -10.62 0.99 -19.00
C GLY A 77 -12.00 1.38 -18.48
N GLY A 78 -12.16 2.59 -17.91
CA GLY A 78 -13.45 3.09 -17.47
C GLY A 78 -14.12 2.26 -16.37
N TYR A 79 -13.35 1.47 -15.61
CA TYR A 79 -13.86 0.53 -14.62
C TYR A 79 -14.87 -0.49 -15.17
N THR A 80 -14.76 -0.87 -16.45
CA THR A 80 -15.59 -1.92 -17.05
C THR A 80 -15.47 -3.23 -16.25
N ILE A 81 -16.59 -3.90 -16.02
CA ILE A 81 -16.62 -5.19 -15.33
C ILE A 81 -16.05 -6.25 -16.28
N TRP A 82 -15.13 -7.06 -15.77
CA TRP A 82 -14.55 -8.19 -16.50
C TRP A 82 -15.54 -9.35 -16.62
N GLY A 83 -15.29 -10.27 -17.55
CA GLY A 83 -16.00 -11.55 -17.58
C GLY A 83 -15.80 -12.33 -16.28
N ASP A 84 -16.78 -13.16 -15.89
CA ASP A 84 -16.76 -13.91 -14.63
C ASP A 84 -15.51 -14.82 -14.49
N ASP A 85 -14.99 -15.32 -15.61
CA ASP A 85 -13.79 -16.14 -15.70
C ASP A 85 -12.46 -15.36 -15.57
N GLU A 86 -12.53 -14.03 -15.65
CA GLU A 86 -11.37 -13.15 -15.58
C GLU A 86 -11.12 -12.61 -14.17
N TRP A 87 -12.08 -12.76 -13.24
CA TRP A 87 -11.98 -12.23 -11.88
C TRP A 87 -10.74 -12.79 -11.16
N LYS A 88 -10.04 -11.92 -10.42
CA LYS A 88 -8.81 -12.29 -9.71
C LYS A 88 -9.02 -12.22 -8.21
N VAL A 89 -8.57 -13.25 -7.49
CA VAL A 89 -8.59 -13.27 -6.02
C VAL A 89 -7.18 -13.04 -5.48
N VAL A 90 -7.01 -11.99 -4.69
CA VAL A 90 -5.75 -11.62 -4.05
C VAL A 90 -5.94 -11.51 -2.54
N SER A 91 -4.85 -11.64 -1.79
CA SER A 91 -4.85 -11.25 -0.38
C SER A 91 -4.38 -9.81 -0.29
N VAL A 92 -4.92 -9.05 0.66
CA VAL A 92 -4.59 -7.63 0.82
C VAL A 92 -4.17 -7.37 2.26
N VAL A 93 -3.10 -6.60 2.41
CA VAL A 93 -2.72 -5.99 3.68
C VAL A 93 -2.95 -4.49 3.56
N SER A 94 -3.82 -3.95 4.40
CA SER A 94 -4.17 -2.53 4.44
C SER A 94 -3.49 -1.87 5.63
N ALA A 95 -2.60 -0.93 5.38
CA ALA A 95 -1.89 -0.19 6.42
C ALA A 95 -1.75 1.29 6.01
N PRO A 96 -1.86 2.24 6.96
CA PRO A 96 -1.69 3.66 6.65
C PRO A 96 -0.21 4.05 6.77
N PRO A 97 0.36 4.78 5.79
CA PRO A 97 1.69 5.36 5.94
C PRO A 97 1.66 6.57 6.89
N VAL A 98 2.84 7.09 7.25
CA VAL A 98 2.95 8.36 7.98
C VAL A 98 2.41 9.50 7.12
N ARG A 99 1.69 10.45 7.75
CA ARG A 99 1.00 11.52 7.05
C ARG A 99 1.80 12.83 7.10
N ARG A 100 2.31 13.25 5.95
CA ARG A 100 3.04 14.50 5.70
C ARG A 100 4.15 14.74 6.72
N PRO A 101 5.11 13.80 6.83
CA PRO A 101 6.23 13.99 7.73
C PRO A 101 7.04 15.23 7.34
N LYS A 102 7.78 15.80 8.29
CA LYS A 102 8.70 16.88 7.96
C LYS A 102 9.88 16.31 7.18
N THR A 103 10.18 16.92 6.04
CA THR A 103 11.32 16.53 5.18
C THR A 103 12.38 17.61 5.16
N ASP A 104 13.60 17.21 4.79
CA ASP A 104 14.68 18.16 4.52
C ASP A 104 14.38 19.06 3.32
N GLU A 105 15.27 20.02 3.03
CA GLU A 105 15.13 20.98 1.92
C GLU A 105 15.01 20.31 0.55
N THR A 106 15.50 19.07 0.42
CA THR A 106 15.45 18.32 -0.84
C THR A 106 14.15 17.54 -1.01
N GLY A 107 13.35 17.37 0.05
CA GLY A 107 12.17 16.51 0.06
C GLY A 107 12.50 15.01 -0.01
N MET A 108 13.77 14.63 0.05
CA MET A 108 14.22 13.25 -0.16
C MET A 108 14.54 12.50 1.13
N LYS A 109 14.55 13.19 2.27
CA LYS A 109 14.81 12.58 3.58
C LYS A 109 13.88 13.10 4.65
N TYR A 110 13.63 12.28 5.66
CA TYR A 110 12.94 12.72 6.86
C TYR A 110 13.82 13.71 7.63
N SER A 111 13.22 14.77 8.17
CA SER A 111 13.91 15.68 9.10
C SER A 111 14.00 15.14 10.52
N PHE A 112 13.08 14.25 10.91
CA PHE A 112 12.97 13.72 12.26
C PHE A 112 13.00 12.20 12.26
N ASP A 113 13.82 11.65 13.16
CA ASP A 113 13.96 10.20 13.30
C ASP A 113 12.68 9.55 13.84
N GLU A 114 11.87 10.26 14.64
CA GLU A 114 10.61 9.71 15.15
C GLU A 114 9.64 9.35 14.02
N GLU A 115 9.51 10.22 13.01
CA GLU A 115 8.61 9.99 11.87
C GLU A 115 9.16 8.90 10.94
N LYS A 116 10.48 8.87 10.75
CA LYS A 116 11.17 7.83 9.98
C LYS A 116 11.02 6.46 10.64
N ASN A 117 11.23 6.37 11.94
CA ASN A 117 11.09 5.14 12.73
C ASN A 117 9.64 4.66 12.73
N LEU A 118 8.68 5.59 12.82
CA LEU A 118 7.27 5.24 12.73
C LEU A 118 6.91 4.65 11.36
N GLN A 119 7.41 5.24 10.27
CA GLN A 119 7.21 4.68 8.92
C GLN A 119 7.84 3.29 8.82
N ARG A 120 9.06 3.11 9.34
CA ARG A 120 9.74 1.81 9.40
C ARG A 120 8.92 0.76 10.14
N ASP A 121 8.35 1.09 11.29
CA ASP A 121 7.54 0.17 12.08
C ASP A 121 6.24 -0.23 11.36
N LYS A 122 5.60 0.72 10.65
CA LYS A 122 4.44 0.42 9.79
C LYS A 122 4.80 -0.54 8.65
N MET A 123 5.92 -0.30 7.96
CA MET A 123 6.44 -1.18 6.90
C MET A 123 6.78 -2.57 7.44
N LYS A 124 7.37 -2.62 8.63
CA LYS A 124 7.67 -3.86 9.33
C LYS A 124 6.41 -4.65 9.68
N SER A 125 5.34 -3.99 10.15
CA SER A 125 4.04 -4.63 10.39
C SER A 125 3.47 -5.27 9.12
N ILE A 126 3.59 -4.62 7.96
CA ILE A 126 3.16 -5.16 6.66
C ILE A 126 3.87 -6.48 6.37
N LEU A 127 5.21 -6.51 6.47
CA LEU A 127 6.01 -7.71 6.21
C LEU A 127 5.73 -8.82 7.23
N ARG A 128 5.54 -8.48 8.51
CA ARG A 128 5.12 -9.46 9.54
C ARG A 128 3.77 -10.09 9.22
N VAL A 129 2.79 -9.30 8.81
CA VAL A 129 1.47 -9.82 8.39
C VAL A 129 1.62 -10.74 7.19
N ALA A 130 2.45 -10.38 6.21
CA ALA A 130 2.73 -11.23 5.06
C ALA A 130 3.33 -12.58 5.46
N ALA A 131 4.40 -12.56 6.27
CA ALA A 131 5.10 -13.75 6.74
C ALA A 131 4.20 -14.64 7.63
N LEU A 132 3.46 -14.04 8.56
CA LEU A 132 2.53 -14.75 9.46
C LEU A 132 1.46 -15.52 8.69
N ASN A 133 0.96 -14.95 7.58
CA ASN A 133 -0.02 -15.60 6.72
C ASN A 133 0.60 -16.46 5.61
N GLY A 134 1.93 -16.62 5.63
CA GLY A 134 2.68 -17.52 4.76
C GLY A 134 2.76 -17.07 3.30
N HIS A 135 2.63 -15.77 3.03
CA HIS A 135 2.80 -15.21 1.69
C HIS A 135 4.28 -15.05 1.35
N THR A 136 4.67 -15.55 0.18
CA THR A 136 6.03 -15.42 -0.36
C THR A 136 6.11 -14.49 -1.57
N ASN A 137 4.96 -14.17 -2.19
CA ASN A 137 4.86 -13.28 -3.35
C ASN A 137 4.13 -12.00 -2.96
N LEU A 138 4.84 -10.86 -3.01
CA LEU A 138 4.32 -9.56 -2.60
C LEU A 138 4.24 -8.59 -3.77
N VAL A 139 3.13 -7.87 -3.87
CA VAL A 139 3.01 -6.66 -4.67
C VAL A 139 2.91 -5.49 -3.70
N LEU A 140 4.03 -4.80 -3.54
CA LEU A 140 4.15 -3.58 -2.77
C LEU A 140 3.92 -2.38 -3.70
N GLY A 141 3.94 -1.18 -3.13
CA GLY A 141 3.92 0.08 -3.87
C GLY A 141 4.75 1.13 -3.15
N GLY A 142 4.60 2.40 -3.52
CA GLY A 142 5.35 3.51 -2.92
C GLY A 142 5.05 3.76 -1.44
N PHE A 143 3.96 3.19 -0.91
CA PHE A 143 3.54 3.30 0.49
C PHE A 143 3.57 4.75 1.01
N GLY A 144 2.91 5.64 0.25
CA GLY A 144 2.80 7.06 0.57
C GLY A 144 4.05 7.89 0.25
N SER A 145 5.03 7.34 -0.47
CA SER A 145 6.20 8.06 -0.98
C SER A 145 5.82 9.16 -1.98
N CYS A 146 6.63 10.21 -2.02
CA CYS A 146 6.55 11.31 -2.97
C CYS A 146 7.98 11.75 -3.35
N GLY A 147 8.14 12.22 -4.59
CA GLY A 147 9.42 12.70 -5.12
C GLY A 147 9.84 14.10 -4.62
N PRO A 148 11.05 14.54 -4.99
CA PRO A 148 11.70 15.76 -4.49
C PRO A 148 11.00 17.06 -4.90
N GLU A 149 10.31 17.07 -6.05
CA GLU A 149 9.60 18.27 -6.49
C GLU A 149 8.40 18.61 -5.60
N GLY A 150 8.05 17.74 -4.65
CA GLY A 150 6.91 17.94 -3.76
C GLY A 150 5.59 18.18 -4.51
N SER A 151 5.54 18.00 -5.83
CA SER A 151 4.42 18.42 -6.67
C SER A 151 3.23 17.47 -6.58
N GLY A 152 3.38 16.35 -5.86
CA GLY A 152 2.30 15.44 -5.56
C GLY A 152 1.26 16.05 -4.63
N SER A 153 0.01 16.07 -5.09
CA SER A 153 -1.21 16.30 -4.32
C SER A 153 -1.50 15.17 -3.31
N GLY A 154 -0.70 14.10 -3.34
CA GLY A 154 -0.73 12.97 -2.43
C GLY A 154 -0.85 13.36 -0.95
N VAL A 155 -1.74 12.66 -0.24
CA VAL A 155 -2.11 12.97 1.15
C VAL A 155 -0.94 12.73 2.12
N TYR A 156 0.02 11.87 1.77
CA TYR A 156 1.04 11.34 2.70
C TYR A 156 2.45 11.93 2.55
N ARG A 157 2.93 12.22 1.34
CA ARG A 157 4.19 12.96 1.09
C ARG A 157 5.42 12.46 1.87
N ASN A 158 5.59 11.14 1.98
CA ASN A 158 6.81 10.57 2.58
C ASN A 158 7.99 10.73 1.61
N PRO A 159 9.20 11.01 2.08
CA PRO A 159 10.38 11.16 1.21
C PRO A 159 10.75 9.83 0.54
N VAL A 160 10.66 9.77 -0.80
CA VAL A 160 10.79 8.50 -1.53
C VAL A 160 12.11 7.78 -1.31
N ARG A 161 13.23 8.51 -1.23
CA ARG A 161 14.55 7.90 -1.08
C ARG A 161 14.70 7.21 0.27
N ASP A 162 14.28 7.85 1.36
CA ASP A 162 14.27 7.21 2.67
C ASP A 162 13.27 6.05 2.74
N VAL A 163 12.11 6.13 2.07
CA VAL A 163 11.18 4.99 1.98
C VAL A 163 11.83 3.79 1.26
N CYS A 164 12.58 4.03 0.17
CA CYS A 164 13.33 2.97 -0.52
C CYS A 164 14.40 2.35 0.39
N LEU A 165 15.15 3.18 1.12
CA LEU A 165 16.15 2.72 2.08
C LEU A 165 15.52 1.87 3.19
N LEU A 166 14.37 2.28 3.73
CA LEU A 166 13.64 1.52 4.75
C LEU A 166 13.15 0.16 4.21
N TRP A 167 12.62 0.12 2.99
CA TRP A 167 12.22 -1.15 2.36
C TRP A 167 13.43 -2.07 2.21
N LYS A 168 14.55 -1.55 1.69
CA LYS A 168 15.78 -2.32 1.52
C LYS A 168 16.30 -2.85 2.86
N GLU A 169 16.41 -1.99 3.87
CA GLU A 169 16.85 -2.38 5.22
C GLU A 169 15.98 -3.50 5.80
N LEU A 170 14.66 -3.39 5.69
CA LEU A 170 13.75 -4.41 6.21
C LEU A 170 13.87 -5.72 5.43
N LEU A 171 13.88 -5.67 4.10
CA LEU A 171 13.97 -6.87 3.27
C LEU A 171 15.31 -7.61 3.41
N GLU A 172 16.38 -6.90 3.73
CA GLU A 172 17.71 -7.46 3.99
C GLU A 172 17.95 -7.81 5.47
N SER A 173 17.01 -7.48 6.37
CA SER A 173 17.16 -7.76 7.79
C SER A 173 17.08 -9.26 8.10
N GLU A 174 17.72 -9.68 9.20
CA GLU A 174 17.70 -11.07 9.69
C GLU A 174 16.27 -11.61 9.90
N GLU A 175 15.31 -10.72 10.17
CA GLU A 175 13.91 -11.10 10.40
C GLU A 175 13.20 -11.55 9.11
N PHE A 176 13.56 -10.99 7.94
CA PHE A 176 12.84 -11.20 6.68
C PHE A 176 13.67 -11.84 5.58
N VAL A 177 14.99 -11.94 5.75
CA VAL A 177 15.86 -12.61 4.78
C VAL A 177 15.38 -14.06 4.55
N GLY A 178 15.14 -14.42 3.29
CA GLY A 178 14.66 -15.75 2.89
C GLY A 178 13.14 -15.99 3.04
N TRP A 179 12.35 -15.03 3.55
CA TRP A 179 10.89 -15.20 3.66
C TRP A 179 10.14 -15.02 2.34
N PHE A 180 10.55 -14.05 1.54
CA PHE A 180 9.83 -13.65 0.33
C PHE A 180 10.60 -14.11 -0.90
N ALA A 181 9.90 -14.81 -1.80
CA ALA A 181 10.46 -15.33 -3.05
C ALA A 181 10.43 -14.27 -4.15
N ASN A 182 9.34 -13.51 -4.25
CA ASN A 182 9.16 -12.47 -5.26
C ASN A 182 8.54 -11.22 -4.63
N ILE A 183 9.13 -10.07 -4.90
CA ILE A 183 8.62 -8.77 -4.48
C ILE A 183 8.59 -7.86 -5.70
N VAL A 184 7.42 -7.28 -5.96
CA VAL A 184 7.21 -6.30 -7.03
C VAL A 184 6.79 -4.99 -6.40
N PHE A 185 7.49 -3.90 -6.72
CA PHE A 185 7.04 -2.54 -6.40
C PHE A 185 6.22 -2.01 -7.57
N ALA A 186 4.89 -2.08 -7.45
CA ALA A 186 3.97 -1.57 -8.46
C ALA A 186 3.65 -0.09 -8.20
N LEU A 187 4.24 0.79 -9.01
CA LEU A 187 4.02 2.23 -9.01
C LEU A 187 3.27 2.62 -10.28
N ALA A 188 2.38 3.61 -10.24
CA ALA A 188 1.74 4.04 -11.48
C ALA A 188 2.73 4.67 -12.45
N GLY A 189 2.76 4.12 -13.66
CA GLY A 189 3.15 4.87 -14.84
C GLY A 189 1.98 5.65 -15.44
N ASP A 190 2.06 5.93 -16.74
CA ASP A 190 1.06 6.69 -17.53
C ASP A 190 -0.38 6.11 -17.55
N SER A 191 -0.61 4.98 -16.89
CA SER A 191 -1.88 4.24 -16.84
C SER A 191 -2.78 4.59 -15.65
N GLY A 192 -2.31 5.37 -14.67
CA GLY A 192 -3.12 5.85 -13.55
C GLY A 192 -3.94 7.11 -13.86
N GLY A 193 -4.78 7.53 -12.91
CA GLY A 193 -5.49 8.82 -12.92
C GLY A 193 -4.55 9.97 -12.55
N SER A 194 -5.03 11.02 -11.87
CA SER A 194 -4.18 12.17 -11.45
C SER A 194 -2.95 11.80 -10.62
N TRP A 195 -2.97 10.64 -9.95
CA TRP A 195 -1.86 10.05 -9.19
C TRP A 195 -0.72 9.48 -10.05
N ALA A 196 -0.93 9.24 -11.35
CA ALA A 196 0.09 8.71 -12.26
C ALA A 196 1.29 9.64 -12.46
N THR A 197 1.04 10.95 -12.43
CA THR A 197 2.09 11.96 -12.49
C THR A 197 2.94 12.01 -11.21
N GLU A 198 2.36 11.63 -10.07
CA GLU A 198 3.00 11.65 -8.75
C GLU A 198 3.98 10.46 -8.55
N ASP A 199 3.69 9.34 -9.22
CA ASP A 199 4.48 8.11 -9.14
C ASP A 199 5.65 8.06 -10.13
N LYS A 200 5.78 8.98 -11.09
CA LYS A 200 6.86 8.93 -12.09
C LYS A 200 8.25 9.12 -11.50
N ASP A 201 8.41 10.13 -10.65
CA ASP A 201 9.71 10.35 -9.98
C ASP A 201 9.94 9.32 -8.88
N CYS A 202 8.87 8.84 -8.24
CA CYS A 202 8.97 7.71 -7.33
C CYS A 202 9.46 6.45 -8.06
N ALA A 203 8.90 6.15 -9.24
CA ALA A 203 9.27 4.99 -10.03
C ALA A 203 10.74 5.01 -10.45
N LYS A 204 11.30 6.17 -10.80
CA LYS A 204 12.74 6.30 -11.09
C LYS A 204 13.59 5.93 -9.89
N GLU A 205 13.25 6.42 -8.70
CA GLU A 205 13.98 6.11 -7.47
C GLU A 205 13.85 4.64 -7.09
N PHE A 206 12.64 4.07 -7.08
CA PHE A 206 12.45 2.64 -6.82
C PHE A 206 13.22 1.77 -7.81
N ASN A 207 13.19 2.09 -9.11
CA ASN A 207 13.94 1.36 -10.13
C ASN A 207 15.47 1.49 -9.92
N ALA A 208 15.97 2.64 -9.43
CA ALA A 208 17.37 2.81 -9.10
C ALA A 208 17.82 1.95 -7.89
N PHE A 209 16.92 1.69 -6.94
CA PHE A 209 17.20 0.89 -5.74
C PHE A 209 17.01 -0.62 -5.93
N PHE A 210 16.00 -1.03 -6.69
CA PHE A 210 15.55 -2.42 -6.75
C PHE A 210 15.71 -3.08 -8.13
N GLY A 211 16.06 -2.31 -9.17
CA GLY A 211 16.10 -2.77 -10.57
C GLY A 211 14.71 -2.93 -11.18
#